data_AF-A0A7C6EE16-F1
#
_entry.id   AF-A0A7C6EE16-F1
#
_cell.length_a   1.000
_cell.length_b   1.000
_cell.length_c   1.000
_cell.angle_alpha   90.00
_cell.angle_beta   90.00
_cell.angle_gamma   90.00
#
_symmetry.space_group_name_H-M   'P 1'
#
loop_
_entity.id
_entity.type
_entity.pdbx_description
1 polymer ?
#
loop_
_entity_poly.entity_id
_entity_poly.type
_entity_poly.pdbx_seq_one_letter_code
_entity_poly.pdbx_strand_id
1 'polypeptide(L)' 'MNRLKYVSICFVVLLVLLTCCNSEDRQPAVAGQFYPGNANELSSALSMFFSKAVKSKQIKDVLAVIVPHAGYVFSGEVAA' A
#
# COMPACT_ATOMS: atom_id res chain seq x y z
N MET A 1 -36.83 8.32 35.71
CA MET A 1 -35.73 7.33 35.86
C MET A 1 -35.40 6.55 34.57
N ASN A 2 -36.34 6.33 33.64
CA ASN A 2 -36.08 5.46 32.48
C ASN A 2 -35.33 6.16 31.32
N ARG A 3 -35.52 7.48 31.14
CA ARG A 3 -34.82 8.25 30.09
C ARG A 3 -33.30 8.25 30.26
N LEU A 4 -32.81 8.33 31.49
CA LEU A 4 -31.37 8.30 31.79
C LEU A 4 -30.75 6.92 31.49
N LYS A 5 -31.51 5.84 31.67
CA LYS A 5 -31.09 4.47 31.34
C LYS A 5 -30.96 4.29 29.83
N TYR A 6 -31.91 4.78 29.03
CA TYR A 6 -31.84 4.70 27.57
C TYR A 6 -30.70 5.55 26.98
N VAL A 7 -30.46 6.75 27.52
CA VAL A 7 -29.31 7.58 27.09
C VAL A 7 -27.99 6.88 27.38
N SER A 8 -27.85 6.26 28.56
CA SER A 8 -26.67 5.50 28.92
C SER A 8 -26.47 4.26 28.04
N ILE A 9 -27.54 3.53 27.73
CA ILE A 9 -27.51 2.38 26.80
C ILE A 9 -27.10 2.83 25.39
N CYS A 10 -27.70 3.91 24.86
CA CYS A 10 -27.34 4.45 23.55
C CYS A 10 -25.87 4.89 23.49
N PHE A 11 -25.36 5.52 24.56
CA PHE A 11 -23.96 5.93 24.64
C PHE A 11 -23.01 4.73 24.62
N VAL A 12 -23.32 3.68 25.38
CA VAL A 12 -22.51 2.43 25.40
C VAL A 12 -22.56 1.72 24.04
N VAL A 13 -23.73 1.63 23.40
CA VAL A 13 -23.87 1.04 22.07
C VAL A 13 -23.09 1.84 21.02
N LEU A 14 -23.12 3.17 21.07
CA LEU A 14 -22.33 4.04 20.19
C LEU A 14 -20.82 3.84 20.39
N LEU A 15 -20.37 3.70 21.63
CA LEU A 15 -18.97 3.47 21.98
C LEU A 15 -18.45 2.10 21.49
N VAL A 16 -19.31 1.07 21.54
CA VAL A 16 -19.00 -0.27 21.03
C VAL A 16 -18.96 -0.29 19.50
N LEU A 17 -19.83 0.46 18.81
CA LEU A 17 -19.81 0.56 17.35
C LEU A 17 -18.56 1.27 16.80
N LEU A 18 -17.99 2.21 17.58
CA LEU A 18 -16.78 2.95 17.20
C LEU A 18 -15.47 2.14 17.32
N THR A 19 -15.48 0.98 17.98
CA THR A 19 -14.25 0.21 18.31
C THR A 19 -14.07 -1.07 17.48
N CYS A 20 -14.97 -1.37 16.55
CA CYS A 20 -15.01 -2.68 15.88
C CYS A 20 -14.07 -2.83 14.65
N CYS A 21 -13.31 -1.80 14.27
CA CYS A 21 -12.48 -1.84 13.06
C CYS A 21 -11.01 -1.48 13.35
N ASN A 22 -10.28 -2.37 14.03
CA ASN A 22 -8.82 -2.29 14.12
C ASN A 22 -8.20 -3.23 13.08
N SER A 23 -8.16 -2.78 11.83
CA SER A 23 -7.26 -3.33 10.82
C SER A 23 -5.93 -2.59 10.94
N GLU A 24 -4.91 -3.24 11.48
CA GLU A 24 -3.55 -2.68 11.51
C GLU A 24 -2.90 -2.83 10.15
N ASP A 25 -2.75 -1.73 9.41
CA ASP A 25 -2.06 -1.72 8.13
C ASP A 25 -0.56 -2.03 8.33
N ARG A 26 -0.04 -3.01 7.59
CA ARG A 26 1.41 -3.32 7.61
C ARG A 26 2.18 -2.17 6.96
N GLN A 27 2.85 -1.39 7.79
CA GLN A 27 3.69 -0.29 7.33
C GLN A 27 4.90 -0.77 6.51
N PRO A 28 5.38 0.02 5.53
CA PRO A 28 6.50 -0.36 4.69
C PRO A 28 7.81 -0.41 5.49
N ALA A 29 8.35 -1.62 5.68
CA ALA A 29 9.49 -1.86 6.56
C ALA A 29 10.87 -1.38 6.02
N VAL A 30 10.99 -1.14 4.71
CA VAL A 30 12.28 -0.82 4.04
C VAL A 30 12.22 0.42 3.14
N ALA A 31 11.16 1.24 3.29
CA ALA A 31 11.07 2.53 2.61
C ALA A 31 12.19 3.46 3.07
N GLY A 32 12.83 4.16 2.12
CA GLY A 32 14.03 4.96 2.36
C GLY A 32 15.34 4.16 2.40
N GLN A 33 15.28 2.83 2.34
CA GLN A 33 16.47 1.96 2.26
C GLN A 33 16.57 1.29 0.89
N PHE A 34 15.56 0.51 0.50
CA PHE A 34 15.59 -0.28 -0.74
C PHE A 34 14.98 0.50 -1.91
N TYR A 35 14.10 1.44 -1.61
CA TYR A 35 13.45 2.35 -2.56
C TYR A 35 13.17 3.69 -1.87
N PRO A 36 12.92 4.79 -2.61
CA PRO A 36 12.66 6.10 -2.02
C PRO A 36 11.53 6.08 -0.99
N GLY A 37 11.75 6.70 0.17
CA GLY A 37 10.74 6.79 1.23
C GLY A 37 9.67 7.86 0.99
N ASN A 38 9.98 8.83 0.12
CA ASN A 38 9.04 9.87 -0.29
C ASN A 38 8.22 9.39 -1.50
N ALA A 39 6.90 9.57 -1.44
CA ALA A 39 5.99 9.12 -2.48
C ALA A 39 6.24 9.77 -3.86
N ASN A 40 6.59 11.07 -3.90
CA ASN A 40 6.85 11.79 -5.15
C ASN A 40 8.15 11.33 -5.80
N GLU A 41 9.18 11.09 -4.99
CA GLU A 41 10.46 10.54 -5.45
C GLU A 41 10.28 9.11 -5.99
N LEU A 42 9.54 8.26 -5.27
CA LEU A 42 9.22 6.90 -5.71
C LEU A 42 8.47 6.91 -7.04
N SER A 43 7.44 7.76 -7.18
CA SER A 43 6.67 7.88 -8.42
C SER A 43 7.54 8.33 -9.59
N SER A 44 8.48 9.24 -9.34
CA SER A 44 9.41 9.74 -10.36
C SER A 44 10.39 8.66 -10.80
N ALA A 45 10.93 7.89 -9.85
CA ALA A 45 11.80 6.75 -10.13
C ALA A 45 11.10 5.67 -10.97
N LEU A 46 9.88 5.29 -10.58
CA LEU A 46 9.08 4.30 -11.33
C LEU A 46 8.77 4.78 -12.75
N SER A 47 8.37 6.04 -12.91
CA SER A 47 8.13 6.64 -14.23
C SER A 47 9.37 6.57 -15.12
N MET A 48 10.54 6.83 -14.55
CA MET A 48 11.80 6.72 -15.27
C MET A 48 12.10 5.29 -15.70
N PHE A 49 11.94 4.30 -14.83
CA PHE A 49 12.16 2.89 -15.20
C PHE A 49 11.21 2.43 -16.32
N PHE A 50 9.91 2.69 -16.18
CA PHE A 50 8.93 2.31 -17.21
C PHE A 50 9.13 3.05 -18.54
N SER A 51 9.66 4.28 -18.51
CA SER A 51 9.96 5.03 -19.74
C SER A 51 11.07 4.39 -20.58
N LYS A 52 11.97 3.63 -19.94
CA LYS A 52 13.07 2.91 -20.60
C LYS A 52 12.70 1.48 -20.96
N ALA A 53 11.66 0.93 -20.33
CA ALA A 53 11.21 -0.44 -20.57
C ALA A 53 10.82 -0.63 -22.04
N VAL A 54 11.36 -1.69 -22.65
CA VAL A 54 10.99 -2.04 -24.03
C VAL A 54 9.58 -2.61 -23.99
N LYS A 55 8.64 -1.96 -24.69
CA LYS A 55 7.27 -2.47 -24.81
C LYS A 55 7.32 -3.89 -25.38
N SER A 56 6.95 -4.85 -24.53
CA SER A 56 6.86 -6.25 -24.95
C SER A 56 5.87 -6.36 -26.12
N LYS A 57 6.22 -7.17 -27.13
CA LYS A 57 5.32 -7.52 -28.24
C LYS A 57 4.05 -8.09 -27.62
N GLN A 58 2.91 -7.40 -27.73
CA GLN A 58 1.59 -7.73 -27.16
C GLN A 58 1.49 -9.17 -26.62
N ILE A 59 2.04 -9.42 -25.42
CA ILE A 59 1.83 -10.68 -24.73
C ILE A 59 0.43 -10.54 -24.15
N LYS A 60 -0.53 -11.07 -24.89
CA LYS A 60 -1.89 -11.22 -24.39
C LYS A 60 -1.84 -12.31 -23.32
N ASP A 61 -2.58 -12.08 -22.24
CA ASP A 61 -2.80 -13.06 -21.16
C ASP A 61 -1.54 -13.45 -20.35
N VAL A 62 -0.80 -12.45 -19.83
CA VAL A 62 0.32 -12.68 -18.88
C VAL A 62 -0.19 -13.36 -17.60
N LEU A 63 0.21 -14.61 -17.38
CA LEU A 63 -0.17 -15.39 -16.19
C LEU A 63 0.69 -15.08 -14.96
N ALA A 64 1.99 -14.85 -15.16
CA ALA A 64 2.95 -14.62 -14.08
C ALA A 64 4.16 -13.79 -14.54
N VAL A 65 4.84 -13.16 -13.59
CA VAL A 65 6.10 -12.42 -13.79
C VAL A 65 7.09 -12.85 -12.71
N ILE A 66 8.37 -12.97 -13.06
CA ILE A 66 9.47 -13.21 -12.12
C ILE A 66 10.35 -11.97 -12.12
N VAL A 67 10.61 -11.39 -10.94
CA VAL A 67 11.36 -10.15 -10.79
C VAL A 67 12.45 -10.27 -9.71
N PRO A 68 13.54 -9.49 -9.80
CA PRO A 68 14.51 -9.35 -8.73
C PRO A 68 13.92 -8.63 -7.50
N HIS A 69 14.53 -8.83 -6.33
CA HIS A 69 14.07 -8.23 -5.06
C HIS A 69 15.11 -7.30 -4.40
N ALA A 70 16.16 -6.90 -5.14
CA ALA A 70 17.18 -5.99 -4.63
C ALA A 70 16.66 -4.54 -4.57
N GLY A 71 17.42 -3.63 -3.97
CA GLY A 71 17.09 -2.21 -3.99
C GLY A 71 16.90 -1.69 -5.42
N TYR A 72 16.06 -0.67 -5.59
CA TYR A 72 15.66 -0.13 -6.90
C TYR A 72 16.85 0.44 -7.69
N VAL A 73 17.87 0.94 -6.99
CA VAL A 73 19.12 1.40 -7.62
C VAL A 73 19.82 0.28 -8.40
N PHE A 74 19.67 -0.99 -7.97
CA PHE A 74 20.32 -2.13 -8.60
C PHE A 74 19.39 -2.88 -9.55
N SER A 75 18.09 -2.91 -9.26
CA SER A 75 17.16 -3.84 -9.91
C SER A 75 15.86 -3.23 -10.42
N GLY A 76 15.63 -1.93 -10.18
CA GLY A 76 14.40 -1.25 -10.59
C GLY A 76 14.19 -1.26 -12.10
N GLU A 77 15.24 -1.01 -12.88
CA GLU A 77 15.18 -1.04 -14.35
C GLU A 77 15.02 -2.46 -14.92
N VAL A 78 15.47 -3.50 -14.20
CA VAL A 78 15.30 -4.91 -14.61
C VAL A 78 13.87 -5.40 -14.34
N ALA A 79 13.23 -4.89 -13.28
CA ALA A 79 11.87 -5.26 -12.92
C ALA A 79 10.78 -4.55 -13.75
N ALA A 80 11.11 -3.41 -14.36
CA ALA A 80 10.20 -2.57 -15.15
C ALA A 80 10.01 -3.07 -16.59
#